data_AF-A0AAV5A1I3-F1
#
_entry.id   AF-A0AAV5A1I3-F1
#
_cell.length_a   1.000
_cell.length_b   1.000
_cell.length_c   1.000
_cell.angle_alpha   90.00
_cell.angle_beta   90.00
_cell.angle_gamma   90.00
#
_symmetry.space_group_name_H-M   'P 1'
#
loop_
_entity.id
_entity.type
_entity.pdbx_description
1 polymer ?
#
loop_
_entity_poly.entity_id
_entity_poly.type
_entity_poly.pdbx_seq_one_letter_code
_entity_poly.pdbx_strand_id
1 'polypeptide(L)'
;MEIDNPIPLLTPEEEDALIHRRILSDDKALRKLIKKFYSYVFTLEYDNLPINPDGSKISLEEAREVMLAEIATFQLALQKSTLVYQAESRQVLEYEKEKQRIAKDQEVIREEISKLKIALEEEQLLRKRKIEYDQVAEKVNMLPTRAELQASIASIEEEIAAIRDENDHKARMMHARKVALDQIVSSVEALRILDKEPDSNSQPQDAPPIVNQDDGPQGDEQDDQEDDRKNRARERQEREREREREQEEDNEDQGSAPPKLNPSAKPFLPKGVLDRMQNSERGTPNSSRPHSAVTSPAPPRSEEGEEREEGEDIEMGEVSETIVENRANPSNGHHSHLDNELEEGEASDGGIAAVPN
;
A
#
# COMPACT_ATOMS: atom_id res chain seq x y z
N MET A 1 72.20 28.74 -20.43
CA MET A 1 71.80 27.32 -20.48
C MET A 1 70.97 27.08 -19.23
N GLU A 2 69.69 27.41 -19.33
CA GLU A 2 68.71 27.16 -18.27
C GLU A 2 68.11 25.79 -18.54
N ILE A 3 68.30 24.87 -17.59
CA ILE A 3 67.63 23.58 -17.57
C ILE A 3 66.43 23.76 -16.64
N ASP A 4 65.34 24.30 -17.19
CA ASP A 4 64.03 24.19 -16.56
C ASP A 4 63.54 22.76 -16.80
N ASN A 5 63.83 21.89 -15.83
CA ASN A 5 63.11 20.62 -15.71
C ASN A 5 61.76 20.93 -15.02
N PRO A 6 60.62 20.88 -15.73
CA PRO A 6 59.33 21.02 -15.07
C PRO A 6 59.13 19.80 -14.18
N ILE A 7 59.05 20.04 -12.87
CA ILE A 7 58.62 19.02 -11.90
C ILE A 7 57.18 18.64 -12.29
N PRO A 8 56.88 17.35 -12.54
CA PRO A 8 55.51 16.92 -12.82
C PRO A 8 54.63 17.26 -11.61
N LEU A 9 53.57 18.03 -11.84
CA LEU A 9 52.57 18.34 -10.82
C LEU A 9 51.79 17.06 -10.53
N LEU A 10 51.85 16.60 -9.28
CA LEU A 10 51.17 15.39 -8.82
C LEU A 10 49.65 15.63 -8.79
N THR A 11 48.85 14.61 -9.11
CA THR A 11 47.38 14.72 -9.03
C THR A 11 46.93 14.75 -7.57
N PRO A 12 45.78 15.37 -7.23
CA PRO A 12 45.32 15.49 -5.84
C PRO A 12 45.12 14.12 -5.15
N GLU A 13 44.72 13.09 -5.90
CA GLU A 13 44.61 11.71 -5.38
C GLU A 13 45.98 11.08 -5.08
N GLU A 14 46.99 11.36 -5.89
CA GLU A 14 48.36 10.91 -5.65
C GLU A 14 49.01 11.68 -4.48
N GLU A 15 48.68 12.96 -4.32
CA GLU A 15 49.10 13.76 -3.16
C GLU A 15 48.52 13.20 -1.87
N ASP A 16 47.22 12.89 -1.83
CA ASP A 16 46.57 12.28 -0.67
C ASP A 16 47.14 10.89 -0.36
N ALA A 17 47.40 10.07 -1.38
CA ALA A 17 48.06 8.77 -1.20
C ALA A 17 49.48 8.93 -0.63
N LEU A 18 50.22 9.96 -1.05
CA LEU A 18 51.57 10.26 -0.57
C LEU A 18 51.54 10.82 0.87
N ILE A 19 50.55 11.65 1.20
CA ILE A 19 50.29 12.15 2.55
C ILE A 19 49.93 10.99 3.48
N HIS A 20 49.01 10.11 3.09
CA HIS A 20 48.65 8.90 3.85
C HIS A 20 49.86 8.01 4.11
N ARG A 21 50.66 7.74 3.06
CA ARG A 21 51.90 6.96 3.20
C ARG A 21 52.89 7.62 4.16
N ARG A 22 53.03 8.95 4.10
CA ARG A 22 53.93 9.71 4.99
C ARG A 22 53.44 9.76 6.44
N ILE A 23 52.13 9.80 6.65
CA ILE A 23 51.51 9.75 7.99
C ILE A 23 51.66 8.35 8.61
N LEU A 24 51.58 7.29 7.80
CA LEU A 24 51.64 5.90 8.25
C LEU A 24 53.09 5.37 8.42
N SER A 25 54.08 5.97 7.75
CA SER A 25 55.50 5.65 7.96
C SER A 25 56.00 6.26 9.28
N ASP A 26 56.00 5.46 10.35
CA ASP A 26 56.60 5.85 11.64
C ASP A 26 58.14 5.77 11.61
N ASP A 27 58.75 6.67 10.85
CA ASP A 27 60.20 6.85 10.82
C ASP A 27 60.76 7.43 12.15
N LYS A 28 59.90 7.83 13.10
CA LYS A 28 60.34 8.48 14.34
C LYS A 28 61.16 7.52 15.21
N ALA A 29 60.74 6.26 15.27
CA ALA A 29 61.47 5.21 15.98
C ALA A 29 62.84 4.95 15.35
N LEU A 30 62.91 4.89 14.02
CA LEU A 30 64.16 4.74 13.27
C LEU A 30 65.09 5.94 13.46
N ARG A 31 64.57 7.17 13.35
CA ARG A 31 65.34 8.41 13.59
C ARG A 31 65.89 8.48 15.01
N LYS A 32 65.12 8.02 16.01
CA LYS A 32 65.55 7.94 17.41
C LYS A 32 66.69 6.93 17.57
N LEU A 33 66.57 5.75 16.97
CA LEU A 33 67.62 4.73 16.97
C LEU A 33 68.90 5.25 16.31
N ILE A 34 68.81 5.89 15.15
CA ILE A 34 69.95 6.49 14.44
C ILE A 34 70.64 7.55 15.32
N LYS A 35 69.87 8.42 15.98
CA LYS A 35 70.42 9.45 16.88
C LYS A 35 71.14 8.82 18.08
N LYS A 36 70.61 7.73 18.64
CA LYS A 36 71.23 6.97 19.74
C LYS A 36 72.50 6.24 19.28
N PHE A 37 72.50 5.70 18.06
CA PHE A 37 73.68 5.11 17.44
C PHE A 37 74.83 6.12 17.31
N TYR A 38 74.57 7.29 16.71
CA TYR A 38 75.60 8.33 16.59
C TYR A 38 76.07 8.84 17.96
N SER A 39 75.17 8.93 18.94
CA SER A 39 75.54 9.26 20.32
C SER A 39 76.51 8.23 20.91
N TYR A 40 76.26 6.94 20.71
CA TYR A 40 77.13 5.86 21.18
C TYR A 40 78.50 5.86 20.48
N VAL A 41 78.54 6.03 19.15
CA VAL A 41 79.79 6.13 18.38
C VAL A 41 80.62 7.34 18.83
N PHE A 42 79.98 8.49 19.08
CA PHE A 42 80.68 9.67 19.57
C PHE A 42 81.31 9.46 20.95
N THR A 43 80.65 8.70 21.84
CA THR A 43 81.23 8.33 23.15
C THR A 43 82.40 7.35 23.06
N LEU A 44 82.45 6.52 22.02
CA LEU A 44 83.57 5.60 21.74
C LEU A 44 84.80 6.34 21.20
N GLU A 45 84.60 7.34 20.33
CA GLU A 45 85.69 7.97 19.56
C GLU A 45 86.36 9.14 20.30
N TYR A 46 85.64 9.83 21.20
CA TYR A 46 86.12 11.11 21.76
C TYR A 46 86.34 11.14 23.28
N ASP A 47 86.16 10.05 24.04
CA ASP A 47 86.25 9.99 25.52
C ASP A 47 85.44 11.09 26.25
N ASN A 48 84.53 11.75 25.50
CA ASN A 48 83.65 12.80 25.92
C ASN A 48 82.38 12.12 26.45
N LEU A 49 82.46 11.61 27.68
CA LEU A 49 81.34 10.98 28.34
C LEU A 49 80.23 12.03 28.55
N PRO A 50 79.00 11.81 28.06
CA PRO A 50 77.88 12.67 28.36
C PRO A 50 77.67 12.68 29.88
N ILE A 51 77.54 13.87 30.44
CA ILE A 51 77.34 14.06 31.87
C ILE A 51 75.86 13.80 32.17
N ASN A 52 75.58 12.85 33.07
CA ASN A 52 74.24 12.63 33.60
C ASN A 52 73.70 13.91 34.27
N PRO A 53 72.38 14.05 34.45
CA PRO A 53 71.81 15.18 35.20
C PRO A 53 72.32 15.28 36.65
N ASP A 54 72.96 14.22 37.17
CA ASP A 54 73.58 14.14 38.49
C ASP A 54 75.11 14.39 38.49
N GLY A 55 75.67 14.88 37.37
CA GLY A 55 77.09 15.23 37.26
C GLY A 55 78.05 14.04 37.03
N SER A 56 77.56 12.80 37.06
CA SER A 56 78.37 11.59 36.80
C SER A 56 78.54 11.34 35.29
N LYS A 57 79.73 10.90 34.87
CA LYS A 57 80.01 10.54 33.48
C LYS A 57 79.35 9.20 33.14
N ILE A 58 78.53 9.14 32.08
CA ILE A 58 77.94 7.88 31.61
C ILE A 58 79.06 6.95 31.16
N SER A 59 79.21 5.81 31.82
CA SER A 59 80.24 4.84 31.44
C SER A 59 80.00 4.30 30.03
N LEU A 60 81.06 3.90 29.32
CA LEU A 60 80.93 3.32 27.99
C LEU A 60 80.00 2.09 27.97
N GLU A 61 80.04 1.29 29.04
CA GLU A 61 79.17 0.11 29.20
C GLU A 61 77.69 0.52 29.34
N GLU A 62 77.41 1.60 30.08
CA GLU A 62 76.06 2.14 30.22
C GLU A 62 75.52 2.68 28.88
N ALA A 63 76.36 3.35 28.09
CA ALA A 63 75.99 3.80 26.74
C ALA A 63 75.71 2.61 25.78
N ARG A 64 76.46 1.50 25.93
CA ARG A 64 76.26 0.26 25.18
C ARG A 64 74.92 -0.40 25.53
N GLU A 65 74.62 -0.54 26.82
CA GLU A 65 73.36 -1.12 27.30
C GLU A 65 72.15 -0.29 26.84
N VAL A 66 72.24 1.04 26.88
CA VAL A 66 71.20 1.93 26.34
C VAL A 66 70.99 1.73 24.84
N MET A 67 72.06 1.55 24.06
CA MET A 67 71.95 1.30 22.61
C MET A 67 71.31 -0.07 22.33
N LEU A 68 71.70 -1.12 23.05
CA LEU A 68 71.10 -2.46 22.93
C LEU A 68 69.61 -2.45 23.28
N ALA A 69 69.23 -1.75 24.35
CA ALA A 69 67.84 -1.57 24.73
C ALA A 69 67.04 -0.84 23.63
N GLU A 70 67.61 0.19 22.99
CA GLU A 70 66.94 0.89 21.89
C GLU A 70 66.80 0.00 20.64
N ILE A 71 67.80 -0.82 20.31
CA ILE A 71 67.70 -1.82 19.22
C ILE A 71 66.58 -2.83 19.52
N ALA A 72 66.55 -3.37 20.74
CA ALA A 72 65.54 -4.35 21.15
C ALA A 72 64.11 -3.77 21.10
N THR A 73 63.93 -2.53 21.55
CA THR A 73 62.63 -1.84 21.46
C THR A 73 62.22 -1.54 20.03
N PHE A 74 63.16 -1.16 19.15
CA PHE A 74 62.88 -0.99 17.72
C PHE A 74 62.50 -2.32 17.05
N GLN A 75 63.19 -3.41 17.35
CA GLN A 75 62.86 -4.75 16.85
C GLN A 75 61.45 -5.17 17.28
N LEU A 76 61.10 -4.96 18.54
CA LEU A 76 59.75 -5.24 19.05
C LEU A 76 58.69 -4.41 18.33
N ALA A 77 58.97 -3.14 18.05
CA ALA A 77 58.06 -2.27 17.30
C ALA A 77 57.82 -2.79 15.86
N LEU A 78 58.87 -3.26 15.16
CA LEU A 78 58.74 -3.85 13.83
C LEU A 78 57.91 -5.15 13.85
N GLN A 79 58.13 -6.01 14.85
CA GLN A 79 57.33 -7.23 15.03
C GLN A 79 55.87 -6.91 15.29
N LYS A 80 55.59 -5.91 16.15
CA LYS A 80 54.23 -5.43 16.39
C LYS A 80 53.57 -4.93 15.10
N SER A 81 54.26 -4.08 14.33
CA SER A 81 53.73 -3.56 13.06
C SER A 81 53.41 -4.69 12.07
N THR A 82 54.27 -5.71 11.99
CA THR A 82 54.02 -6.90 11.15
C THR A 82 52.77 -7.66 11.60
N LEU A 83 52.59 -7.87 12.90
CA LEU A 83 51.40 -8.54 13.43
C LEU A 83 50.12 -7.73 13.21
N VAL A 84 50.18 -6.42 13.37
CA VAL A 84 49.06 -5.51 13.08
C VAL A 84 48.69 -5.60 11.59
N TYR A 85 49.67 -5.52 10.69
CA TYR A 85 49.43 -5.67 9.25
C TYR A 85 48.76 -7.01 8.91
N GLN A 86 49.22 -8.11 9.50
CA GLN A 86 48.60 -9.43 9.29
C GLN A 86 47.16 -9.49 9.84
N ALA A 87 46.90 -8.87 10.99
CA ALA A 87 45.56 -8.81 11.58
C ALA A 87 44.61 -7.97 10.72
N GLU A 88 45.06 -6.80 10.28
CA GLU A 88 44.32 -5.90 9.39
C GLU A 88 44.01 -6.59 8.05
N SER A 89 44.99 -7.28 7.47
CA SER A 89 44.79 -8.05 6.22
C SER A 89 43.69 -9.11 6.37
N ARG A 90 43.67 -9.85 7.49
CA ARG A 90 42.59 -10.81 7.78
C ARG A 90 41.24 -10.12 7.96
N GLN A 91 41.24 -8.99 8.65
CA GLN A 91 40.03 -8.22 8.91
C GLN A 91 39.42 -7.67 7.61
N VAL A 92 40.24 -7.20 6.67
CA VAL A 92 39.78 -6.75 5.35
C VAL A 92 39.10 -7.89 4.60
N LEU A 93 39.69 -9.09 4.59
CA LEU A 93 39.09 -10.26 3.92
C LEU A 93 37.73 -10.64 4.52
N GLU A 94 37.60 -10.62 5.85
CA GLU A 94 36.32 -10.89 6.51
C GLU A 94 35.28 -9.81 6.19
N TYR A 95 35.68 -8.52 6.14
CA TYR A 95 34.77 -7.46 5.73
C TYR A 95 34.33 -7.57 4.27
N GLU A 96 35.21 -7.98 3.36
CA GLU A 96 34.84 -8.23 1.96
C GLU A 96 33.83 -9.37 1.84
N LYS A 97 34.05 -10.46 2.59
CA LYS A 97 33.11 -11.59 2.65
C LYS A 97 31.76 -11.17 3.23
N GLU A 98 31.76 -10.39 4.31
CA GLU A 98 30.54 -9.88 4.93
C GLU A 98 29.80 -8.92 4.01
N LYS A 99 30.52 -8.02 3.30
CA LYS A 99 29.96 -7.13 2.29
C LYS A 99 29.29 -7.93 1.17
N GLN A 100 29.92 -9.01 0.70
CA GLN A 100 29.32 -9.89 -0.30
C GLN A 100 28.08 -10.62 0.23
N ARG A 101 28.06 -11.03 1.49
CA ARG A 101 26.89 -11.64 2.12
C ARG A 101 25.73 -10.66 2.17
N ILE A 102 25.96 -9.45 2.69
CA ILE A 102 24.95 -8.39 2.78
C ILE A 102 24.41 -8.03 1.39
N ALA A 103 25.27 -7.95 0.36
CA ALA A 103 24.83 -7.68 -1.00
C ALA A 103 23.88 -8.76 -1.55
N LYS A 104 24.15 -10.04 -1.25
CA LYS A 104 23.24 -11.15 -1.62
C LYS A 104 21.92 -11.06 -0.87
N ASP A 105 21.97 -10.80 0.44
CA ASP A 105 20.78 -10.67 1.27
C ASP A 105 19.90 -9.49 0.77
N GLN A 106 20.53 -8.38 0.38
CA GLN A 106 19.83 -7.25 -0.23
C GLN A 106 19.12 -7.61 -1.54
N GLU A 107 19.75 -8.43 -2.39
CA GLU A 107 19.12 -8.88 -3.64
C GLU A 107 17.91 -9.78 -3.37
N VAL A 108 18.04 -10.73 -2.45
CA VAL A 108 16.91 -11.60 -2.04
C VAL A 108 15.74 -10.77 -1.53
N ILE A 109 16.00 -9.80 -0.65
CA ILE A 109 14.94 -8.92 -0.12
C ILE A 109 14.30 -8.08 -1.23
N ARG A 110 15.08 -7.59 -2.20
CA ARG A 110 14.53 -6.84 -3.36
C ARG A 110 13.62 -7.72 -4.21
N GLU A 111 14.01 -8.97 -4.47
CA GLU A 111 13.17 -9.93 -5.19
C GLU A 111 11.87 -10.23 -4.43
N GLU A 112 11.93 -10.42 -3.11
CA GLU A 112 10.75 -10.65 -2.27
C GLU A 112 9.80 -9.45 -2.29
N ILE A 113 10.34 -8.23 -2.17
CA ILE A 113 9.54 -6.99 -2.30
C ILE A 113 8.86 -6.93 -3.67
N SER A 114 9.58 -7.26 -4.75
CA SER A 114 9.01 -7.27 -6.09
C SER A 114 7.87 -8.29 -6.22
N LYS A 115 8.03 -9.50 -5.67
CA LYS A 115 6.97 -10.52 -5.66
C LYS A 115 5.75 -10.07 -4.86
N LEU A 116 5.96 -9.47 -3.69
CA LEU A 116 4.88 -8.96 -2.85
C LEU A 116 4.10 -7.82 -3.50
N LYS A 117 4.78 -6.94 -4.27
CA LYS A 117 4.11 -5.89 -5.04
C LYS A 117 3.17 -6.47 -6.09
N ILE A 118 3.63 -7.46 -6.86
CA ILE A 118 2.80 -8.12 -7.87
C ILE A 118 1.59 -8.80 -7.21
N ALA A 119 1.80 -9.56 -6.14
CA ALA A 119 0.71 -10.21 -5.41
C ALA A 119 -0.31 -9.20 -4.86
N LEU A 120 0.15 -8.04 -4.38
CA LEU A 120 -0.73 -6.97 -3.91
C LEU A 120 -1.59 -6.41 -5.05
N GLU A 121 -0.99 -6.16 -6.22
CA GLU A 121 -1.73 -5.66 -7.39
C GLU A 121 -2.79 -6.67 -7.86
N GLU A 122 -2.44 -7.96 -7.87
CA GLU A 122 -3.37 -9.05 -8.21
C GLU A 122 -4.56 -9.11 -7.24
N GLU A 123 -4.31 -9.05 -5.93
CA GLU A 123 -5.35 -9.06 -4.90
C GLU A 123 -6.23 -7.82 -4.94
N GLN A 124 -5.66 -6.64 -5.18
CA GLN A 124 -6.43 -5.41 -5.35
C GLN A 124 -7.37 -5.49 -6.56
N LEU A 125 -6.87 -6.05 -7.67
CA LEU A 125 -7.67 -6.24 -8.87
C LEU A 125 -8.77 -7.28 -8.66
N LEU A 126 -8.50 -8.37 -7.93
CA LEU A 126 -9.51 -9.35 -7.55
C LEU A 126 -10.60 -8.71 -6.68
N ARG A 127 -10.20 -7.90 -5.69
CA ARG A 127 -11.14 -7.14 -4.85
C ARG A 127 -12.01 -6.20 -5.67
N LYS A 128 -11.44 -5.45 -6.63
CA LYS A 128 -12.21 -4.55 -7.52
C LYS A 128 -13.26 -5.33 -8.31
N ARG A 129 -12.86 -6.44 -8.94
CA ARG A 129 -13.79 -7.31 -9.68
C ARG A 129 -14.87 -7.88 -8.77
N LYS A 130 -14.52 -8.29 -7.55
CA LYS A 130 -15.50 -8.80 -6.57
C LYS A 130 -16.54 -7.72 -6.24
N ILE A 131 -16.12 -6.49 -5.98
CA ILE A 131 -17.03 -5.36 -5.73
C ILE A 131 -17.95 -5.12 -6.93
N GLU A 132 -17.43 -5.17 -8.16
CA GLU A 132 -18.23 -5.04 -9.38
C GLU A 132 -19.28 -6.17 -9.51
N TYR A 133 -18.88 -7.42 -9.22
CA TYR A 133 -19.81 -8.54 -9.20
C TYR A 133 -20.87 -8.40 -8.12
N ASP A 134 -20.51 -7.95 -6.93
CA ASP A 134 -21.44 -7.73 -5.82
C ASP A 134 -22.46 -6.63 -6.19
N GLN A 135 -22.02 -5.54 -6.83
CA GLN A 135 -22.92 -4.49 -7.34
C GLN A 135 -23.89 -5.01 -8.41
N VAL A 136 -23.42 -5.86 -9.33
CA VAL A 136 -24.29 -6.47 -10.35
C VAL A 136 -25.26 -7.45 -9.68
N ALA A 137 -24.81 -8.24 -8.71
CA ALA A 137 -25.64 -9.17 -7.98
C ALA A 137 -26.74 -8.44 -7.20
N GLU A 138 -26.43 -7.31 -6.56
CA GLU A 138 -27.43 -6.47 -5.90
C GLU A 138 -28.50 -6.00 -6.89
N LYS A 139 -28.10 -5.46 -8.05
CA LYS A 139 -29.04 -5.03 -9.09
C LYS A 139 -29.91 -6.18 -9.61
N VAL A 140 -29.33 -7.36 -9.80
CA VAL A 140 -30.06 -8.56 -10.24
C VAL A 140 -31.07 -9.01 -9.17
N ASN A 141 -30.71 -8.93 -7.89
CA ASN A 141 -31.59 -9.29 -6.79
C ASN A 141 -32.77 -8.32 -6.62
N MET A 142 -32.71 -7.12 -7.19
CA MET A 142 -33.83 -6.17 -7.24
C MET A 142 -34.83 -6.46 -8.36
N LEU A 143 -34.48 -7.34 -9.30
CA LEU A 143 -35.38 -7.77 -10.36
C LEU A 143 -36.20 -8.99 -9.89
N PRO A 144 -37.46 -9.13 -10.37
CA PRO A 144 -38.26 -10.30 -10.07
C PRO A 144 -37.54 -11.57 -10.55
N THR A 145 -37.78 -12.67 -9.83
CA THR A 145 -37.13 -13.92 -10.18
C THR A 145 -37.59 -14.40 -11.55
N ARG A 146 -36.72 -15.14 -12.25
CA ARG A 146 -37.05 -15.69 -13.56
C ARG A 146 -38.32 -16.56 -13.53
N ALA A 147 -38.56 -17.26 -12.42
CA ALA A 147 -39.74 -18.09 -12.23
C ALA A 147 -41.03 -17.25 -12.10
N GLU A 148 -41.00 -16.15 -11.35
CA GLU A 148 -42.14 -15.22 -11.22
C GLU A 148 -42.46 -14.56 -12.56
N LEU A 149 -41.45 -14.12 -13.31
CA LEU A 149 -41.65 -13.58 -14.66
C LEU A 149 -42.27 -14.63 -15.61
N GLN A 150 -41.82 -15.88 -15.55
CA GLN A 150 -42.40 -16.96 -16.34
C GLN A 150 -43.85 -17.26 -15.96
N ALA A 151 -44.18 -17.24 -14.67
CA ALA A 151 -45.56 -17.40 -14.20
C ALA A 151 -46.45 -16.24 -14.66
N SER A 152 -45.94 -15.01 -14.61
CA SER A 152 -46.65 -13.83 -15.11
C SER A 152 -46.90 -13.90 -16.63
N ILE A 153 -45.90 -14.31 -17.41
CA ILE A 153 -46.06 -14.54 -18.86
C ILE A 153 -47.15 -15.59 -19.12
N ALA A 154 -47.09 -16.74 -18.42
CA ALA A 154 -48.07 -17.81 -18.59
C ALA A 154 -49.51 -17.34 -18.25
N SER A 155 -49.66 -16.54 -17.18
CA SER A 155 -50.96 -15.95 -16.81
C SER A 155 -51.49 -15.02 -17.90
N ILE A 156 -50.65 -14.12 -18.41
CA ILE A 156 -51.05 -13.18 -19.47
C ILE A 156 -51.39 -13.94 -20.77
N GLU A 157 -50.64 -14.99 -21.10
CA GLU A 157 -50.94 -15.84 -22.26
C GLU A 157 -52.30 -16.56 -22.13
N GLU A 158 -52.63 -17.05 -20.93
CA GLU A 158 -53.95 -17.64 -20.64
C GLU A 158 -55.07 -16.61 -20.75
N GLU A 159 -54.88 -15.40 -20.21
CA GLU A 159 -55.83 -14.29 -20.33
C GLU A 159 -56.04 -13.89 -21.80
N ILE A 160 -54.98 -13.80 -22.60
CA ILE A 160 -55.07 -13.51 -24.04
C ILE A 160 -55.86 -14.61 -24.75
N ALA A 161 -55.64 -15.88 -24.43
CA ALA A 161 -56.39 -16.99 -25.00
C ALA A 161 -57.89 -16.89 -24.65
N ALA A 162 -58.22 -16.62 -23.38
CA ALA A 162 -59.60 -16.45 -22.91
C ALA A 162 -60.31 -15.26 -23.60
N ILE A 163 -59.62 -14.13 -23.75
CA ILE A 163 -60.17 -12.95 -24.45
C ILE A 163 -60.43 -13.25 -25.92
N ARG A 164 -59.52 -13.98 -26.59
CA ARG A 164 -59.72 -14.41 -27.99
C ARG A 164 -60.95 -15.30 -28.13
N ASP A 165 -61.11 -16.27 -27.24
CA ASP A 165 -62.28 -17.17 -27.25
C ASP A 165 -63.60 -16.42 -26.99
N GLU A 166 -63.60 -15.46 -26.05
CA GLU A 166 -64.77 -14.62 -25.78
C GLU A 166 -65.09 -13.72 -26.97
N ASN A 167 -64.08 -13.13 -27.61
CA ASN A 167 -64.27 -12.29 -28.79
C ASN A 167 -64.83 -13.12 -29.97
N ASP A 168 -64.31 -14.32 -30.20
CA ASP A 168 -64.85 -15.25 -31.20
C ASP A 168 -66.30 -15.65 -30.87
N HIS A 169 -66.64 -15.85 -29.60
CA HIS A 169 -68.01 -16.08 -29.16
C HIS A 169 -68.93 -14.88 -29.45
N LYS A 170 -68.50 -13.66 -29.10
CA LYS A 170 -69.24 -12.42 -29.37
C LYS A 170 -69.41 -12.18 -30.88
N ALA A 171 -68.36 -12.40 -31.67
CA ALA A 171 -68.40 -12.28 -33.12
C ALA A 171 -69.42 -13.24 -33.73
N ARG A 172 -69.44 -14.50 -33.28
CA ARG A 172 -70.46 -15.50 -33.69
C ARG A 172 -71.87 -15.06 -33.30
N MET A 173 -72.07 -14.58 -32.07
CA MET A 173 -73.39 -14.09 -31.61
C MET A 173 -73.86 -12.87 -32.40
N MET A 174 -72.98 -11.89 -32.65
CA MET A 174 -73.29 -10.70 -33.42
C MET A 174 -73.64 -11.05 -34.86
N HIS A 175 -72.91 -11.98 -35.48
CA HIS A 175 -73.24 -12.48 -36.80
C HIS A 175 -74.62 -13.16 -36.83
N ALA A 176 -74.93 -14.01 -35.85
CA ALA A 176 -76.24 -14.66 -35.76
C ALA A 176 -77.39 -13.64 -35.59
N ARG A 177 -77.19 -12.61 -34.74
CA ARG A 177 -78.16 -11.51 -34.57
C ARG A 177 -78.36 -10.69 -35.84
N LYS A 178 -77.26 -10.39 -36.54
CA LYS A 178 -77.32 -9.70 -37.84
C LYS A 178 -78.15 -10.51 -38.83
N VAL A 179 -77.89 -11.82 -38.96
CA VAL A 179 -78.67 -12.71 -39.83
C VAL A 179 -80.15 -12.75 -39.42
N ALA A 180 -80.46 -12.83 -38.14
CA ALA A 180 -81.86 -12.81 -37.66
C ALA A 180 -82.57 -11.47 -37.93
N LEU A 181 -81.88 -10.34 -37.74
CA LEU A 181 -82.40 -9.01 -38.09
C LEU A 181 -82.63 -8.86 -39.59
N ASP A 182 -81.68 -9.31 -40.42
CA ASP A 182 -81.81 -9.30 -41.88
C ASP A 182 -83.05 -10.11 -42.32
N GLN A 183 -83.33 -11.24 -41.65
CA GLN A 183 -84.56 -12.03 -41.88
C GLN A 183 -85.84 -11.29 -41.47
N ILE A 184 -85.84 -10.60 -40.32
CA ILE A 184 -86.99 -9.79 -39.87
C ILE A 184 -87.21 -8.63 -40.85
N VAL A 185 -86.16 -7.91 -41.25
CA VAL A 185 -86.23 -6.82 -42.23
C VAL A 185 -86.81 -7.33 -43.55
N SER A 186 -86.32 -8.45 -44.06
CA SER A 186 -86.87 -9.09 -45.27
C SER A 186 -88.34 -9.47 -45.10
N SER A 187 -88.74 -9.98 -43.92
CA SER A 187 -90.14 -10.31 -43.63
C SER A 187 -91.04 -9.07 -43.56
N VAL A 188 -90.57 -7.98 -42.97
CA VAL A 188 -91.27 -6.68 -42.92
C VAL A 188 -91.38 -6.07 -44.31
N GLU A 189 -90.34 -6.16 -45.13
CA GLU A 189 -90.38 -5.76 -46.54
C GLU A 189 -91.42 -6.57 -47.32
N ALA A 190 -91.46 -7.89 -47.13
CA ALA A 190 -92.49 -8.75 -47.73
C ALA A 190 -93.90 -8.37 -47.27
N LEU A 191 -94.10 -8.07 -45.98
CA LEU A 191 -95.38 -7.58 -45.45
C LEU A 191 -95.75 -6.20 -46.02
N ARG A 192 -94.80 -5.27 -46.17
CA ARG A 192 -95.04 -3.98 -46.86
C ARG A 192 -95.43 -4.16 -48.32
N ILE A 193 -94.90 -5.17 -49.00
CA ILE A 193 -95.29 -5.51 -50.36
C ILE A 193 -96.71 -6.10 -50.38
N LEU A 194 -97.08 -6.89 -49.37
CA LEU A 194 -98.40 -7.53 -49.26
C LEU A 194 -99.52 -6.55 -48.81
N ASP A 195 -99.23 -5.61 -47.92
CA ASP A 195 -100.16 -4.56 -47.46
C ASP A 195 -100.37 -3.46 -48.51
N LYS A 196 -99.54 -3.47 -49.57
CA LYS A 196 -99.69 -2.60 -50.73
C LYS A 196 -100.64 -3.22 -51.76
N GLU A 197 -101.90 -3.38 -51.38
CA GLU A 197 -103.01 -3.49 -52.34
C GLU A 197 -103.20 -2.13 -53.06
N PRO A 198 -103.51 -2.11 -54.37
CA PRO A 198 -103.47 -0.91 -55.16
C PRO A 198 -104.80 -0.15 -55.08
N ASP A 199 -104.85 0.97 -54.38
CA ASP A 199 -105.64 2.09 -54.87
C ASP A 199 -105.11 3.47 -54.44
N SER A 200 -104.55 4.13 -55.45
CA SER A 200 -104.75 5.54 -55.78
C SER A 200 -104.28 6.65 -54.80
N ASN A 201 -103.09 7.18 -55.15
CA ASN A 201 -102.79 8.60 -55.37
C ASN A 201 -102.67 9.58 -54.17
N SER A 202 -101.43 10.03 -53.90
CA SER A 202 -101.02 11.45 -53.69
C SER A 202 -99.50 11.58 -53.53
N GLN A 203 -98.84 12.25 -54.48
CA GLN A 203 -97.56 12.96 -54.35
C GLN A 203 -97.78 14.33 -53.65
N PRO A 204 -96.76 15.18 -53.36
CA PRO A 204 -95.37 14.96 -52.92
C PRO A 204 -94.93 15.92 -51.76
N GLN A 205 -93.67 15.76 -51.30
CA GLN A 205 -92.81 16.71 -50.55
C GLN A 205 -93.06 16.91 -49.05
N ASP A 206 -92.07 16.54 -48.22
CA ASP A 206 -91.09 17.52 -47.69
C ASP A 206 -90.02 16.81 -46.85
N ALA A 207 -88.76 17.14 -47.13
CA ALA A 207 -87.61 16.81 -46.29
C ALA A 207 -87.63 17.68 -45.02
N PRO A 208 -87.25 17.14 -43.86
CA PRO A 208 -86.10 17.74 -43.17
C PRO A 208 -85.26 16.66 -42.43
N PRO A 209 -84.26 17.03 -41.62
CA PRO A 209 -82.86 17.03 -41.97
C PRO A 209 -82.12 15.80 -41.45
N ILE A 210 -81.03 15.45 -42.14
CA ILE A 210 -79.96 14.60 -41.63
C ILE A 210 -79.40 15.26 -40.37
N VAL A 211 -79.74 14.72 -39.20
CA VAL A 211 -78.99 14.95 -37.97
C VAL A 211 -77.81 14.00 -38.02
N ASN A 212 -76.65 14.54 -38.40
CA ASN A 212 -75.38 13.88 -38.15
C ASN A 212 -75.23 13.76 -36.63
N GLN A 213 -75.47 12.56 -36.08
CA GLN A 213 -74.89 12.17 -34.80
C GLN A 213 -73.44 11.81 -35.07
N ASP A 214 -72.61 12.85 -34.99
CA ASP A 214 -71.17 12.76 -34.77
C ASP A 214 -70.96 12.44 -33.29
N ASP A 215 -71.16 11.17 -32.92
CA ASP A 215 -70.64 10.62 -31.65
C ASP A 215 -69.16 10.30 -31.86
N GLY A 216 -68.35 11.36 -31.86
CA GLY A 216 -66.92 11.24 -31.64
C GLY A 216 -66.68 10.77 -30.21
N PRO A 217 -65.81 9.77 -29.97
CA PRO A 217 -65.40 9.42 -28.62
C PRO A 217 -64.68 10.63 -28.02
N GLN A 218 -65.20 11.15 -26.91
CA GLN A 218 -64.48 12.02 -26.00
C GLN A 218 -63.23 11.26 -25.54
N GLY A 219 -62.09 11.57 -26.13
CA GLY A 219 -60.79 11.25 -25.56
C GLY A 219 -60.62 12.09 -24.31
N ASP A 220 -60.49 11.41 -23.17
CA ASP A 220 -59.95 11.96 -21.94
C ASP A 220 -58.50 12.40 -22.20
N GLU A 221 -58.30 13.61 -22.73
CA GLU A 221 -57.03 14.33 -22.65
C GLU A 221 -57.00 15.13 -21.34
N GLN A 222 -56.90 14.41 -20.23
CA GLN A 222 -56.48 14.96 -18.93
C GLN A 222 -55.53 13.97 -18.27
N ASP A 223 -54.31 13.82 -18.80
CA ASP A 223 -53.22 13.27 -17.96
C ASP A 223 -51.80 13.73 -18.33
N ASP A 224 -51.58 14.42 -19.45
CA ASP A 224 -50.20 14.83 -19.83
C ASP A 224 -49.67 16.08 -19.10
N GLN A 225 -50.42 16.69 -18.18
CA GLN A 225 -49.93 17.83 -17.39
C GLN A 225 -49.34 17.44 -16.03
N GLU A 226 -49.50 16.19 -15.57
CA GLU A 226 -48.93 15.76 -14.28
C GLU A 226 -47.49 15.28 -14.39
N ASP A 227 -47.13 14.62 -15.49
CA ASP A 227 -45.77 14.11 -15.70
C ASP A 227 -44.76 15.21 -16.02
N ASP A 228 -45.19 16.26 -16.73
CA ASP A 228 -44.33 17.41 -17.03
C ASP A 228 -44.06 18.26 -15.76
N ARG A 229 -44.96 18.23 -14.78
CA ARG A 229 -44.77 18.85 -13.46
C ARG A 229 -43.85 18.04 -12.57
N LYS A 230 -43.94 16.70 -12.58
CA LYS A 230 -43.06 15.81 -11.81
C LYS A 230 -41.63 15.83 -12.34
N ASN A 231 -41.44 15.90 -13.67
CA ASN A 231 -40.13 16.02 -14.29
C ASN A 231 -39.47 17.38 -14.00
N ARG A 232 -40.21 18.49 -14.09
CA ARG A 232 -39.68 19.82 -13.70
C ARG A 232 -39.35 19.93 -12.21
N ALA A 233 -40.10 19.26 -11.34
CA ALA A 233 -39.80 19.23 -9.90
C ALA A 233 -38.52 18.44 -9.59
N ARG A 234 -38.30 17.31 -10.26
CA ARG A 234 -37.05 16.52 -10.15
C ARG A 234 -35.84 17.28 -10.69
N GLU A 235 -35.94 17.88 -11.87
CA GLU A 235 -34.83 18.63 -12.46
C GLU A 235 -34.44 19.85 -11.60
N ARG A 236 -35.43 20.50 -10.94
CA ARG A 236 -35.16 21.60 -10.02
C ARG A 236 -34.47 21.14 -8.73
N GLN A 237 -34.84 19.97 -8.21
CA GLN A 237 -34.24 19.40 -6.99
C GLN A 237 -32.82 18.88 -7.24
N GLU A 238 -32.53 18.39 -8.45
CA GLU A 238 -31.20 17.96 -8.86
C GLU A 238 -30.26 19.16 -9.06
N ARG A 239 -30.73 20.25 -9.67
CA ARG A 239 -29.97 21.51 -9.79
C ARG A 239 -29.73 22.22 -8.44
N GLU A 240 -30.63 22.09 -7.47
CA GLU A 240 -30.38 22.60 -6.10
C GLU A 240 -29.31 21.78 -5.39
N ARG A 241 -29.29 20.44 -5.56
CA ARG A 241 -28.24 19.57 -4.99
C ARG A 241 -26.86 19.77 -5.63
N GLU A 242 -26.79 20.05 -6.93
CA GLU A 242 -25.51 20.42 -7.57
C GLU A 242 -24.99 21.76 -7.04
N ARG A 243 -25.86 22.76 -6.84
CA ARG A 243 -25.46 24.07 -6.30
C ARG A 243 -25.01 24.03 -4.84
N GLU A 244 -25.56 23.13 -4.03
CA GLU A 244 -25.09 22.91 -2.65
C GLU A 244 -23.71 22.25 -2.63
N ARG A 245 -23.43 21.31 -3.55
CA ARG A 245 -22.10 20.67 -3.67
C ARG A 245 -21.02 21.64 -4.15
N GLU A 246 -21.33 22.49 -5.12
CA GLU A 246 -20.38 23.50 -5.60
C GLU A 246 -20.09 24.60 -4.54
N GLN A 247 -21.00 24.85 -3.58
CA GLN A 247 -20.76 25.80 -2.48
C GLN A 247 -19.98 25.20 -1.29
N GLU A 248 -19.94 23.88 -1.16
CA GLU A 248 -19.12 23.21 -0.14
C GLU A 248 -17.66 23.07 -0.58
N GLU A 249 -17.38 22.93 -1.88
CA GLU A 249 -16.00 22.84 -2.42
C GLU A 249 -15.24 24.19 -2.38
N ASP A 250 -15.93 25.33 -2.46
CA ASP A 250 -15.30 26.67 -2.45
C ASP A 250 -14.98 27.23 -1.05
N ASN A 251 -15.39 26.55 0.03
CA ASN A 251 -15.19 27.02 1.41
C ASN A 251 -14.03 26.34 2.18
N GLU A 252 -13.32 25.39 1.57
CA GLU A 252 -12.22 24.67 2.23
C GLU A 252 -10.83 25.31 2.05
N ASP A 253 -10.67 26.35 1.22
CA ASP A 253 -9.37 27.00 0.94
C ASP A 253 -9.14 28.35 1.66
N GLN A 254 -9.80 28.60 2.80
CA GLN A 254 -9.44 29.73 3.68
C GLN A 254 -9.14 29.30 5.12
N GLY A 255 -7.86 29.00 5.36
CA GLY A 255 -7.15 29.46 6.55
C GLY A 255 -7.58 28.88 7.90
N SER A 256 -7.31 27.60 8.12
CA SER A 256 -7.39 26.99 9.46
C SER A 256 -6.16 27.36 10.29
N ALA A 257 -6.37 28.19 11.32
CA ALA A 257 -5.41 28.47 12.38
C ALA A 257 -4.98 27.17 13.14
N PRO A 258 -3.76 27.11 13.71
CA PRO A 258 -3.27 25.90 14.36
C PRO A 258 -4.12 25.52 15.59
N PRO A 259 -4.32 24.21 15.85
CA PRO A 259 -5.18 23.74 16.92
C PRO A 259 -4.61 24.12 18.29
N LYS A 260 -5.42 24.81 19.11
CA LYS A 260 -5.14 25.03 20.53
C LYS A 260 -5.20 23.69 21.26
N LEU A 261 -4.03 23.13 21.55
CA LEU A 261 -3.88 21.99 22.46
C LEU A 261 -4.44 22.34 23.85
N ASN A 262 -5.16 21.38 24.44
CA ASN A 262 -5.80 21.50 25.73
C ASN A 262 -4.76 21.83 26.83
N PRO A 263 -4.85 22.99 27.53
CA PRO A 263 -3.88 23.40 28.55
C PRO A 263 -3.90 22.52 29.81
N SER A 264 -4.83 21.57 29.89
CA SER A 264 -5.02 20.63 31.00
C SER A 264 -4.33 19.28 30.77
N ALA A 265 -3.73 19.05 29.60
CA ALA A 265 -3.09 17.78 29.28
C ALA A 265 -1.79 17.60 30.07
N LYS A 266 -1.72 16.55 30.89
CA LYS A 266 -0.50 16.20 31.63
C LYS A 266 0.57 15.71 30.63
N PRO A 267 1.81 16.21 30.71
CA PRO A 267 2.88 15.77 29.80
C PRO A 267 3.16 14.28 30.01
N PHE A 268 3.20 13.54 28.89
CA PHE A 268 3.50 12.13 28.87
C PHE A 268 4.97 11.91 29.25
N LEU A 269 5.21 11.29 30.40
CA LEU A 269 6.53 10.82 30.82
C LEU A 269 6.62 9.33 30.46
N PRO A 270 7.43 8.93 29.47
CA PRO A 270 7.64 7.52 29.18
C PRO A 270 8.36 6.86 30.36
N LYS A 271 7.62 6.06 31.13
CA LYS A 271 8.19 5.21 32.17
C LYS A 271 8.61 3.87 31.55
N GLY A 272 9.92 3.62 31.56
CA GLY A 272 10.47 2.29 31.82
C GLY A 272 10.67 1.37 30.61
N VAL A 273 11.81 1.52 29.94
CA VAL A 273 12.51 0.40 29.29
C VAL A 273 13.96 0.42 29.77
N LEU A 274 14.18 0.02 31.02
CA LEU A 274 15.51 -0.26 31.57
C LEU A 274 15.34 -1.02 32.89
N ASP A 275 14.72 -2.21 32.83
CA ASP A 275 14.85 -3.18 33.92
C ASP A 275 14.65 -4.61 33.42
N ARG A 276 15.59 -5.08 32.59
CA ARG A 276 15.71 -6.52 32.30
C ARG A 276 17.09 -6.86 31.78
N MET A 277 18.10 -6.83 32.66
CA MET A 277 19.32 -7.63 32.51
C MET A 277 20.18 -7.53 33.78
N GLN A 278 19.77 -8.22 34.84
CA GLN A 278 20.66 -8.60 35.94
C GLN A 278 20.32 -10.02 36.36
N ASN A 279 21.13 -10.99 35.89
CA ASN A 279 21.55 -12.18 36.63
C ASN A 279 22.31 -13.15 35.69
N SER A 280 23.64 -13.13 35.71
CA SER A 280 24.47 -14.35 35.78
C SER A 280 25.93 -14.00 36.16
N GLU A 281 26.37 -14.61 37.26
CA GLU A 281 27.74 -15.09 37.58
C GLU A 281 28.87 -14.06 37.84
N ARG A 282 29.25 -13.84 39.10
CA ARG A 282 30.30 -14.54 39.89
C ARG A 282 31.72 -14.53 39.27
N GLY A 283 32.65 -13.77 39.88
CA GLY A 283 34.07 -14.18 39.93
C GLY A 283 35.17 -13.13 40.08
N THR A 284 35.42 -12.66 41.31
CA THR A 284 36.74 -12.23 41.88
C THR A 284 37.35 -10.84 41.56
N PRO A 285 38.20 -10.30 42.48
CA PRO A 285 38.24 -8.86 42.75
C PRO A 285 39.60 -8.16 42.51
N ASN A 286 39.55 -6.83 42.67
CA ASN A 286 40.60 -5.95 43.20
C ASN A 286 41.63 -5.37 42.22
N SER A 287 41.49 -4.08 41.89
CA SER A 287 42.54 -3.08 42.12
C SER A 287 42.05 -1.67 41.80
N SER A 288 42.26 -0.81 42.79
CA SER A 288 42.12 0.64 42.90
C SER A 288 42.72 1.52 41.79
N ARG A 289 42.08 2.69 41.65
CA ARG A 289 42.59 4.07 41.39
C ARG A 289 42.49 4.68 39.97
N PRO A 290 42.44 6.03 39.88
CA PRO A 290 41.51 6.75 38.99
C PRO A 290 42.22 7.67 37.97
N HIS A 291 41.40 8.38 37.19
CA HIS A 291 41.57 9.73 36.62
C HIS A 291 41.38 9.82 35.10
N SER A 292 40.73 10.93 34.75
CA SER A 292 40.87 11.71 33.52
C SER A 292 39.86 11.47 32.40
N ALA A 293 38.88 12.35 32.39
CA ALA A 293 38.13 12.77 31.22
C ALA A 293 39.08 13.25 30.10
N VAL A 294 38.90 12.73 28.88
CA VAL A 294 39.28 13.38 27.64
C VAL A 294 38.21 13.05 26.60
N THR A 295 37.36 14.04 26.37
CA THR A 295 36.42 14.15 25.26
C THR A 295 37.23 14.30 23.97
N SER A 296 37.01 13.43 22.99
CA SER A 296 37.51 13.62 21.61
C SER A 296 36.38 14.15 20.72
N PRO A 297 36.68 15.08 19.79
CA PRO A 297 35.69 15.66 18.90
C PRO A 297 35.52 14.83 17.62
N ALA A 298 34.28 14.75 17.13
CA ALA A 298 33.91 14.18 15.83
C ALA A 298 34.08 15.22 14.70
N PRO A 299 34.31 14.80 13.44
CA PRO A 299 34.52 15.71 12.30
C PRO A 299 33.20 16.22 11.68
N PRO A 300 33.21 17.34 10.94
CA PRO A 300 32.03 17.88 10.27
C PRO A 300 31.70 17.09 9.00
N ARG A 301 30.41 16.84 8.81
CA ARG A 301 29.82 16.19 7.63
C ARG A 301 29.47 17.28 6.61
N SER A 302 29.98 17.13 5.39
CA SER A 302 29.67 17.96 4.23
C SER A 302 28.20 17.84 3.82
N GLU A 303 27.61 18.99 3.51
CA GLU A 303 26.34 19.13 2.80
C GLU A 303 26.56 18.83 1.32
N GLU A 304 25.93 17.78 0.81
CA GLU A 304 25.62 17.66 -0.61
C GLU A 304 24.16 17.23 -0.74
N GLY A 305 23.45 17.94 -1.61
CA GLY A 305 22.02 17.78 -1.83
C GLY A 305 21.69 16.53 -2.61
N GLU A 306 20.51 16.00 -2.34
CA GLU A 306 19.84 15.03 -3.19
C GLU A 306 18.35 15.32 -3.16
N GLU A 307 17.82 15.52 -4.37
CA GLU A 307 16.43 15.73 -4.72
C GLU A 307 15.59 14.55 -4.20
N ARG A 308 14.55 14.83 -3.41
CA ARG A 308 13.52 13.83 -3.10
C ARG A 308 12.28 14.15 -3.93
N GLU A 309 12.01 13.21 -4.81
CA GLU A 309 10.76 13.01 -5.53
C GLU A 309 9.56 13.14 -4.60
N GLU A 310 8.55 13.87 -5.08
CA GLU A 310 7.23 14.01 -4.50
C GLU A 310 6.56 12.63 -4.47
N GLY A 311 6.59 11.98 -3.30
CA GLY A 311 5.72 10.85 -3.01
C GLY A 311 4.33 11.39 -2.72
N GLU A 312 3.38 11.08 -3.58
CA GLU A 312 1.94 11.29 -3.34
C GLU A 312 1.54 10.58 -2.04
N ASP A 313 1.29 11.39 -1.01
CA ASP A 313 0.70 10.94 0.25
C ASP A 313 -0.70 10.40 -0.05
N ILE A 314 -0.84 9.07 -0.05
CA ILE A 314 -2.14 8.40 -0.12
C ILE A 314 -2.87 8.70 1.20
N GLU A 315 -3.75 9.67 1.13
CA GLU A 315 -4.74 10.03 2.13
C GLU A 315 -5.61 8.81 2.46
N MET A 316 -5.29 8.13 3.56
CA MET A 316 -6.06 7.02 4.09
C MET A 316 -7.33 7.58 4.74
N GLY A 317 -8.40 7.67 3.95
CA GLY A 317 -9.72 8.07 4.43
C GLY A 317 -10.19 7.22 5.61
N GLU A 318 -10.43 7.87 6.74
CA GLU A 318 -11.05 7.27 7.93
C GLU A 318 -12.52 6.95 7.62
N VAL A 319 -12.84 5.68 7.40
CA VAL A 319 -14.23 5.24 7.30
C VAL A 319 -14.73 4.94 8.71
N SER A 320 -15.51 5.85 9.28
CA SER A 320 -16.21 5.65 10.56
C SER A 320 -17.41 4.71 10.36
N GLU A 321 -17.26 3.44 10.75
CA GLU A 321 -18.39 2.52 10.90
C GLU A 321 -19.23 2.93 12.10
N THR A 322 -20.41 3.48 11.83
CA THR A 322 -21.46 3.68 12.85
C THR A 322 -22.24 2.38 13.03
N ILE A 323 -21.76 1.53 13.95
CA ILE A 323 -22.54 0.39 14.45
C ILE A 323 -23.59 0.93 15.43
N VAL A 324 -24.86 0.81 15.04
CA VAL A 324 -26.01 1.07 15.90
C VAL A 324 -26.09 -0.05 16.96
N GLU A 325 -25.64 0.25 18.18
CA GLU A 325 -25.86 -0.58 19.36
C GLU A 325 -27.33 -0.56 19.78
N ASN A 326 -28.01 -1.71 19.67
CA ASN A 326 -29.22 -1.98 20.43
C ASN A 326 -28.91 -2.97 21.55
N ARG A 327 -29.06 -2.47 22.79
CA ARG A 327 -28.95 -3.22 24.05
C ARG A 327 -29.95 -4.38 24.12
N ALA A 328 -29.47 -5.56 24.50
CA ALA A 328 -30.03 -6.36 25.61
C ALA A 328 -29.15 -7.58 25.93
N ASN A 329 -28.56 -7.58 27.12
CA ASN A 329 -28.10 -8.77 27.86
C ASN A 329 -29.24 -9.13 28.87
N PRO A 330 -29.27 -10.28 29.60
CA PRO A 330 -28.24 -11.31 29.75
C PRO A 330 -28.76 -12.78 29.87
N SER A 331 -27.82 -13.75 29.89
CA SER A 331 -27.67 -14.81 30.92
C SER A 331 -27.31 -16.22 30.41
N ASN A 332 -26.40 -16.84 31.16
CA ASN A 332 -26.21 -18.28 31.41
C ASN A 332 -25.91 -19.26 30.26
N GLY A 333 -24.79 -19.97 30.40
CA GLY A 333 -24.57 -21.24 29.72
C GLY A 333 -23.16 -21.79 29.85
N HIS A 334 -22.90 -22.52 30.92
CA HIS A 334 -21.80 -23.49 31.03
C HIS A 334 -21.91 -24.57 29.93
N HIS A 335 -20.82 -24.88 29.22
CA HIS A 335 -20.46 -26.18 28.64
C HIS A 335 -19.02 -26.05 28.10
N SER A 336 -17.97 -26.57 28.75
CA SER A 336 -17.48 -27.96 28.76
C SER A 336 -17.04 -28.51 27.39
N HIS A 337 -15.76 -28.92 27.33
CA HIS A 337 -15.20 -29.97 26.49
C HIS A 337 -15.19 -29.76 24.97
N LEU A 338 -13.98 -29.66 24.39
CA LEU A 338 -13.37 -30.81 23.71
C LEU A 338 -11.94 -30.48 23.29
N ASP A 339 -11.03 -31.30 23.80
CA ASP A 339 -9.69 -31.53 23.30
C ASP A 339 -9.77 -31.99 21.84
N ASN A 340 -8.84 -31.54 21.01
CA ASN A 340 -8.44 -32.26 19.79
C ASN A 340 -6.92 -32.15 19.67
N GLU A 341 -6.26 -33.06 20.38
CA GLU A 341 -4.97 -33.62 19.98
C GLU A 341 -5.19 -34.42 18.69
N LEU A 342 -4.53 -34.01 17.60
CA LEU A 342 -4.32 -34.82 16.40
C LEU A 342 -2.83 -34.74 16.13
N GLU A 343 -2.05 -35.72 16.60
CA GLU A 343 -1.87 -37.08 16.07
C GLU A 343 -0.63 -37.13 15.17
N GLU A 344 0.29 -37.93 15.67
CA GLU A 344 1.64 -38.20 15.19
C GLU A 344 1.59 -38.92 13.84
N GLY A 345 2.44 -38.49 12.91
CA GLY A 345 2.73 -39.21 11.67
C GLY A 345 4.17 -39.70 11.66
N GLU A 346 4.40 -40.89 12.21
CA GLU A 346 5.66 -41.64 12.05
C GLU A 346 5.80 -42.26 10.64
N ALA A 347 7.04 -42.22 10.16
CA ALA A 347 7.77 -43.24 9.40
C ALA A 347 7.06 -44.14 8.36
N SER A 348 7.56 -44.07 7.12
CA SER A 348 7.97 -45.25 6.32
C SER A 348 9.10 -44.79 5.40
N ASP A 349 10.31 -45.34 5.54
CA ASP A 349 10.74 -46.65 5.04
C ASP A 349 10.71 -46.75 3.51
N GLY A 350 11.88 -46.98 2.95
CA GLY A 350 12.17 -46.94 1.53
C GLY A 350 13.64 -47.27 1.27
N GLY A 351 14.12 -48.36 1.87
CA GLY A 351 15.39 -48.97 1.49
C GLY A 351 15.33 -49.49 0.06
N ILE A 352 16.25 -49.02 -0.80
CA ILE A 352 16.62 -49.71 -2.04
C ILE A 352 18.10 -50.05 -1.95
N ALA A 353 18.33 -51.34 -1.78
CA ALA A 353 19.63 -51.98 -1.81
C ALA A 353 20.00 -52.43 -3.24
N ALA A 354 21.31 -52.48 -3.45
CA ALA A 354 22.05 -53.36 -4.38
C ALA A 354 22.00 -52.99 -5.88
N VAL A 355 23.06 -53.14 -6.69
CA VAL A 355 24.20 -54.06 -6.71
C VAL A 355 25.35 -53.40 -7.51
N PRO A 356 26.64 -53.61 -7.15
CA PRO A 356 27.78 -53.24 -7.97
C PRO A 356 28.14 -54.34 -8.99
N ASN A 357 28.63 -53.95 -10.17
CA ASN A 357 29.31 -54.82 -11.12
C ASN A 357 30.71 -54.26 -11.39
#